data_AF-A0A7J9IUM9-F1
#
_entry.id   AF-A0A7J9IUM9-F1
#
_cell.length_a   1.000
_cell.length_b   1.000
_cell.length_c   1.000
_cell.angle_alpha   90.00
_cell.angle_beta   90.00
_cell.angle_gamma   90.00
#
_symmetry.space_group_name_H-M   'P 1'
#
loop_
_entity.id
_entity.type
_entity.pdbx_description
1 polymer ?
#
loop_
_entity_poly.entity_id
_entity_poly.type
_entity_poly.pdbx_seq_one_letter_code
_entity_poly.pdbx_strand_id
1 'polypeptide(L)'
;MKSKKINDCLNRFHVALPKPRDQKERPACIPQAVLEAKSKQAAEKEKRKTEKELEDEYGGAGVYSASLRKNYILANDEWKEDTMPEILDGHNVYDFIDPDILLRLEELEREEGLRQAEEEGDDFEMDGQELSLEEQEALAEIRKKKSLLIQQHRMKKSTAESRPVVPRKFDTDRKFTTGRMGRQLSSLGLDPSLAIKRARSKSRGRKRERSVDKREGDGGDAMDIDDNQASKKLRLRSTSRSRSQSRPPGEVIPGEGLKDSAQKIKAIKLAKKSVLKRNKNARRGEADRVIPTLKPKHLFSGKRSIGKTQRR
;
A
#
# COMPACT_ATOMS: atom_id res chain seq x y z
N MET A 1 59.95 40.27 41.34
CA MET A 1 58.73 39.85 40.61
C MET A 1 59.06 39.50 39.15
N LYS A 2 59.86 38.47 38.88
CA LYS A 2 60.13 37.98 37.52
C LYS A 2 59.90 36.48 37.49
N SER A 3 58.65 36.06 37.54
CA SER A 3 58.28 34.65 37.37
C SER A 3 58.11 34.36 35.87
N LYS A 4 58.64 33.22 35.39
CA LYS A 4 58.52 32.81 33.97
C LYS A 4 57.07 32.68 33.49
N LYS A 5 56.12 32.50 34.43
CA LYS A 5 54.67 32.44 34.19
C LYS A 5 54.06 33.76 33.72
N ILE A 6 54.74 34.90 33.88
CA ILE A 6 54.27 36.19 33.34
C ILE A 6 54.30 36.17 31.81
N ASN A 7 55.30 35.54 31.21
CA ASN A 7 55.43 35.47 29.75
C ASN A 7 54.29 34.69 29.10
N ASP A 8 53.79 33.64 29.77
CA ASP A 8 52.63 32.87 29.31
C ASP A 8 51.33 33.70 29.34
N CYS A 9 51.27 34.75 30.18
CA CYS A 9 50.13 35.65 30.32
C CYS A 9 50.26 36.97 29.56
N LEU A 10 51.42 37.29 28.97
CA LEU A 10 51.66 38.57 28.27
C LEU A 10 50.66 38.82 27.14
N ASN A 11 50.21 37.77 26.46
CA ASN A 11 49.19 37.87 25.41
C ASN A 11 47.84 38.36 25.93
N ARG A 12 47.53 38.21 27.23
CA ARG A 12 46.31 38.74 27.86
C ARG A 12 46.45 40.22 28.23
N PHE A 13 47.67 40.68 28.47
CA PHE A 13 47.97 42.08 28.76
C PHE A 13 48.19 42.91 27.49
N HIS A 14 48.54 42.26 26.38
CA HIS A 14 48.74 42.94 25.11
C HIS A 14 47.41 43.30 24.43
N VAL A 15 47.09 44.59 24.36
CA VAL A 15 45.96 45.12 23.60
C VAL A 15 46.43 45.50 22.19
N ALA A 16 45.82 44.92 21.16
CA ALA A 16 46.14 45.24 19.77
C ALA A 16 45.51 46.57 19.36
N LEU A 17 46.32 47.50 18.83
CA LEU A 17 45.85 48.74 18.25
C LEU A 17 45.62 48.54 16.74
N PRO A 18 44.39 48.73 16.23
CA PRO A 18 44.09 48.52 14.82
C PRO A 18 44.84 49.57 13.98
N LYS A 19 45.57 49.11 12.95
CA LYS A 19 46.16 50.01 11.96
C LYS A 19 45.07 50.47 10.98
N PRO A 20 44.96 51.78 10.67
CA PRO A 20 43.97 52.28 9.74
C PRO A 20 44.25 51.72 8.34
N ARG A 21 43.31 50.93 7.80
CA ARG A 21 43.43 50.26 6.50
C ARG A 21 42.60 50.94 5.41
N ASP A 22 41.38 51.36 5.75
CA ASP A 22 40.39 51.93 4.83
C ASP A 22 39.93 53.32 5.35
N GLN A 23 39.48 54.23 4.49
CA GLN A 23 38.92 55.56 4.87
C GLN A 23 37.43 55.52 5.26
N LYS A 24 36.86 54.33 5.52
CA LYS A 24 35.45 54.18 5.91
C LYS A 24 35.34 54.22 7.42
N GLU A 25 34.61 55.21 7.94
CA GLU A 25 34.26 55.27 9.36
C GLU A 25 33.30 54.12 9.72
N ARG A 26 33.59 53.45 10.83
CA ARG A 26 32.75 52.38 11.38
C ARG A 26 32.31 52.79 12.79
N PRO A 27 31.42 53.77 12.93
CA PRO A 27 30.97 54.23 14.24
C PRO A 27 30.19 53.13 14.96
N ALA A 28 30.16 53.19 16.28
CA ALA A 28 29.33 52.30 17.08
C ALA A 28 27.84 52.63 16.86
N CYS A 29 27.05 51.67 16.41
CA CYS A 29 25.60 51.83 16.24
C CYS A 29 24.90 51.51 17.58
N ILE A 30 24.76 52.51 18.44
CA ILE A 30 24.03 52.41 19.71
C ILE A 30 22.68 53.13 19.54
N PRO A 31 21.54 52.41 19.57
CA PRO A 31 20.22 53.04 19.51
C PRO A 31 20.00 53.98 20.70
N GLN A 32 19.38 55.13 20.46
CA GLN A 32 19.09 56.15 21.48
C GLN A 32 18.27 55.57 22.65
N ALA A 33 17.32 54.67 22.35
CA ALA A 33 16.50 53.99 23.36
C ALA A 33 17.32 53.27 24.45
N VAL A 34 18.52 52.79 24.14
CA VAL A 34 19.40 52.11 25.12
C VAL A 34 20.07 53.11 26.06
N LEU A 35 20.46 54.28 25.55
CA LEU A 35 21.05 55.35 26.36
C LEU A 35 20.03 55.94 27.33
N GLU A 36 18.81 56.18 26.84
CA GLU A 36 17.68 56.61 27.67
C GLU A 36 17.26 55.55 28.69
N ALA A 37 17.26 54.27 28.31
CA ALA A 37 16.96 53.20 29.26
C ALA A 37 18.00 53.13 30.39
N LYS A 38 19.28 53.33 30.09
CA LYS A 38 20.35 53.36 31.11
C LYS A 38 20.24 54.57 32.04
N SER A 39 19.91 55.75 31.52
CA SER A 39 19.70 56.93 32.37
C SER A 39 18.46 56.79 33.25
N LYS A 40 17.37 56.23 32.72
CA LYS A 40 16.15 55.91 33.47
C LYS A 40 16.38 54.85 34.54
N GLN A 41 17.13 53.77 34.26
CA GLN A 41 17.50 52.76 35.27
C GLN A 41 18.39 53.31 36.39
N ALA A 42 19.19 54.34 36.10
CA ALA A 42 19.98 55.02 37.14
C ALA A 42 19.12 55.93 38.03
N ALA A 43 17.97 56.40 37.53
CA ALA A 43 17.06 57.33 38.23
C ALA A 43 15.88 56.63 38.93
N GLU A 44 15.25 55.64 38.29
CA GLU A 44 14.10 54.87 38.79
C GLU A 44 14.53 53.48 39.26
N LYS A 45 14.14 53.11 40.48
CA LYS A 45 14.38 51.78 41.08
C LYS A 45 13.31 50.75 40.75
N GLU A 46 12.27 51.13 40.00
CA GLU A 46 11.16 50.24 39.68
C GLU A 46 11.61 49.19 38.65
N LYS A 47 11.54 47.92 39.06
CA LYS A 47 11.90 46.79 38.21
C LYS A 47 10.73 46.52 37.25
N ARG A 48 11.04 46.46 35.95
CA ARG A 48 10.08 45.98 34.95
C ARG A 48 9.70 44.54 35.28
N LYS A 49 8.40 44.24 35.19
CA LYS A 49 7.92 42.86 35.31
C LYS A 49 8.60 42.00 34.25
N THR A 50 9.25 40.93 34.69
CA THR A 50 9.90 39.97 33.80
C THR A 50 9.00 38.78 33.54
N GLU A 51 9.20 38.09 32.42
CA GLU A 51 8.41 36.89 32.10
C GLU A 51 8.57 35.80 33.17
N LYS A 52 9.71 35.79 33.86
CA LYS A 52 9.97 34.89 35.00
C LYS A 52 9.04 35.18 36.19
N GLU A 53 8.80 36.46 36.49
CA GLU A 53 7.87 36.84 37.56
C GLU A 53 6.42 36.52 37.17
N LEU A 54 6.06 36.67 35.89
CA LEU A 54 4.75 36.24 35.38
C LEU A 54 4.59 34.71 35.44
N GLU A 55 5.62 33.94 35.11
CA GLU A 55 5.62 32.49 35.24
C GLU A 55 5.36 32.07 36.70
N ASP A 56 6.05 32.69 37.66
CA ASP A 56 5.86 32.44 39.09
C ASP A 56 4.43 32.82 39.55
N GLU A 57 3.85 33.92 39.03
CA GLU A 57 2.47 34.35 39.31
C GLU A 57 1.41 33.38 38.73
N TYR A 58 1.64 32.81 37.55
CA TYR A 58 0.65 32.00 36.80
C TYR A 58 0.82 30.48 36.95
N GLY A 59 1.45 30.01 38.02
CA GLY A 59 1.50 28.59 38.38
C GLY A 59 2.86 27.91 38.21
N GLY A 60 3.91 28.68 37.94
CA GLY A 60 5.30 28.24 37.93
C GLY A 60 5.69 27.34 36.76
N ALA A 61 6.93 26.87 36.82
CA ALA A 61 7.55 26.08 35.76
C ALA A 61 6.79 24.77 35.50
N GLY A 62 6.28 24.64 34.26
CA GLY A 62 5.58 23.44 33.76
C GLY A 62 4.06 23.55 33.69
N VAL A 63 3.45 24.54 34.35
CA VAL A 63 2.01 24.85 34.21
C VAL A 63 1.81 26.08 33.32
N TYR A 64 2.66 27.09 33.48
CA TYR A 64 2.60 28.29 32.66
C TYR A 64 2.98 28.00 31.20
N SER A 65 2.12 28.41 30.27
CA SER A 65 2.39 28.35 28.83
C SER A 65 2.53 29.77 28.29
N ALA A 66 3.76 30.18 27.97
CA ALA A 66 4.04 31.49 27.41
C ALA A 66 3.56 31.57 25.94
N SER A 67 2.67 32.52 25.63
CA SER A 67 2.27 32.78 24.24
C SER A 67 3.38 33.51 23.49
N LEU A 68 3.97 32.84 22.50
CA LEU A 68 4.99 33.42 21.63
C LEU A 68 4.45 34.58 20.77
N ARG A 69 3.14 34.59 20.51
CA ARG A 69 2.46 35.57 19.64
C ARG A 69 2.25 36.92 20.32
N LYS A 70 2.24 36.97 21.66
CA LYS A 70 1.93 38.16 22.47
C LYS A 70 2.75 39.41 22.09
N ASN A 71 4.02 39.21 21.75
CA ASN A 71 4.98 40.29 21.51
C ASN A 71 5.23 40.60 20.03
N TYR A 72 4.40 40.07 19.11
CA TYR A 72 4.51 40.41 17.69
C TYR A 72 4.12 41.87 17.43
N ILE A 73 4.77 42.49 16.46
CA ILE A 73 4.45 43.85 16.01
C ILE A 73 3.74 43.70 14.67
N LEU A 74 2.43 43.88 14.69
CA LEU A 74 1.56 43.77 13.52
C LEU A 74 0.82 45.11 13.30
N ALA A 75 0.22 45.30 12.12
CA ALA A 75 -0.51 46.54 11.81
C ALA A 75 -1.74 46.71 12.71
N ASN A 76 -2.49 45.62 12.93
CA ASN A 76 -3.55 45.55 13.93
C ASN A 76 -3.11 44.65 15.09
N ASP A 77 -3.63 44.84 16.30
CA ASP A 77 -3.32 43.93 17.41
C ASP A 77 -4.34 42.78 17.53
N GLU A 78 -5.51 42.90 16.91
CA GLU A 78 -6.62 41.94 17.01
C GLU A 78 -6.29 40.58 16.40
N TRP A 79 -5.73 40.58 15.19
CA TRP A 79 -5.30 39.39 14.45
C TRP A 79 -4.01 38.73 14.97
N LYS A 80 -3.48 39.15 16.13
CA LYS A 80 -2.24 38.59 16.69
C LYS A 80 -2.39 37.12 17.10
N GLU A 81 -3.59 36.71 17.46
CA GLU A 81 -3.90 35.34 17.85
C GLU A 81 -4.38 34.46 16.68
N ASP A 82 -4.61 35.04 15.51
CA ASP A 82 -5.13 34.31 14.35
C ASP A 82 -4.16 33.21 13.87
N THR A 83 -4.72 32.07 13.47
CA THR A 83 -3.95 30.94 12.94
C THR A 83 -3.93 30.99 11.41
N MET A 84 -2.74 31.14 10.83
CA MET A 84 -2.56 31.10 9.39
C MET A 84 -2.63 29.65 8.87
N PRO A 85 -3.38 29.37 7.79
CA PRO A 85 -3.39 28.05 7.16
C PRO A 85 -2.02 27.76 6.52
N GLU A 86 -1.51 26.54 6.72
CA GLU A 86 -0.20 26.12 6.19
C GLU A 86 -0.33 25.38 4.85
N ILE A 87 -1.36 24.54 4.70
CA ILE A 87 -1.55 23.65 3.55
C ILE A 87 -3.00 23.77 3.05
N LEU A 88 -3.16 23.96 1.75
CA LEU A 88 -4.44 23.97 1.05
C LEU A 88 -4.34 23.07 -0.19
N ASP A 89 -5.21 22.06 -0.31
CA ASP A 89 -5.28 21.13 -1.46
C ASP A 89 -3.92 20.55 -1.90
N GLY A 90 -3.08 20.19 -0.93
CA GLY A 90 -1.75 19.60 -1.16
C GLY A 90 -0.65 20.60 -1.54
N HIS A 91 -0.95 21.89 -1.56
CA HIS A 91 -0.01 22.98 -1.81
C HIS A 91 0.23 23.78 -0.52
N ASN A 92 1.44 24.32 -0.36
CA ASN A 92 1.78 25.14 0.80
C ASN A 92 1.33 26.58 0.55
N VAL A 93 0.63 27.18 1.52
CA VAL A 93 0.13 28.56 1.39
C VAL A 93 1.28 29.57 1.33
N TYR A 94 2.37 29.33 2.06
CA TYR A 94 3.56 30.19 2.08
C TYR A 94 4.18 30.44 0.69
N ASP A 95 4.06 29.48 -0.22
CA ASP A 95 4.62 29.59 -1.56
C ASP A 95 3.84 30.59 -2.43
N PHE A 96 2.63 31.00 -2.00
CA PHE A 96 1.73 31.93 -2.69
C PHE A 96 1.54 33.26 -1.94
N ILE A 97 2.33 33.54 -0.88
CA ILE A 97 2.23 34.82 -0.17
C ILE A 97 3.15 35.83 -0.85
N ASP A 98 2.57 36.67 -1.72
CA ASP A 98 3.25 37.79 -2.38
C ASP A 98 2.45 39.09 -2.23
N PRO A 99 3.10 40.26 -2.09
CA PRO A 99 2.40 41.55 -1.99
C PRO A 99 1.62 41.89 -3.27
N ASP A 100 2.09 41.42 -4.43
CA ASP A 100 1.54 41.75 -5.75
C ASP A 100 0.70 40.61 -6.35
N ILE A 101 0.24 39.65 -5.55
CA ILE A 101 -0.45 38.45 -6.05
C ILE A 101 -1.72 38.77 -6.86
N LEU A 102 -2.45 39.81 -6.47
CA LEU A 102 -3.68 40.24 -7.16
C LEU A 102 -3.40 40.77 -8.57
N LEU A 103 -2.29 41.48 -8.76
CA LEU A 103 -1.90 42.00 -10.07
C LEU A 103 -1.52 40.86 -11.02
N ARG A 104 -0.77 39.86 -10.52
CA ARG A 104 -0.41 38.67 -11.29
C ARG A 104 -1.63 37.81 -11.63
N LEU A 105 -2.60 37.74 -10.72
CA LEU A 105 -3.85 37.03 -10.95
C LEU A 105 -4.68 37.70 -12.06
N GLU A 106 -4.77 39.03 -12.05
CA GLU A 106 -5.47 39.78 -13.11
C GLU A 106 -4.77 39.61 -14.48
N GLU A 107 -3.45 39.55 -14.51
CA GLU A 107 -2.69 39.25 -15.74
C GLU A 107 -3.00 37.84 -16.27
N LEU A 108 -3.06 36.84 -15.39
CA LEU A 108 -3.42 35.47 -15.76
C LEU A 108 -4.86 35.36 -16.24
N GLU A 109 -5.82 36.00 -15.59
CA GLU A 109 -7.22 36.01 -16.03
C GLU A 109 -7.39 36.63 -17.42
N ARG A 110 -6.59 37.67 -17.75
CA ARG A 110 -6.58 38.24 -19.12
C ARG A 110 -5.99 37.27 -20.14
N GLU A 111 -4.94 36.53 -19.80
CA GLU A 111 -4.35 35.51 -20.67
C GLU A 111 -5.32 34.32 -20.88
N GLU A 112 -5.94 33.85 -19.81
CA GLU A 112 -6.95 32.78 -19.87
C GLU A 112 -8.18 33.19 -20.67
N GLY A 113 -8.67 34.43 -20.53
CA GLY A 113 -9.77 34.93 -21.34
C GLY A 113 -9.46 34.98 -22.84
N LEU A 114 -8.22 35.30 -23.21
CA LEU A 114 -7.77 35.23 -24.61
C LEU A 114 -7.70 33.78 -25.10
N ARG A 115 -7.21 32.85 -24.27
CA ARG A 115 -7.18 31.42 -24.63
C ARG A 115 -8.56 30.80 -24.73
N GLN A 116 -9.48 31.11 -23.83
CA GLN A 116 -10.85 30.61 -23.89
C GLN A 116 -11.58 31.11 -25.14
N ALA A 117 -11.36 32.36 -25.55
CA ALA A 117 -11.92 32.87 -26.80
C ALA A 117 -11.31 32.19 -28.05
N GLU A 118 -10.06 31.71 -27.96
CA GLU A 118 -9.40 30.94 -29.02
C GLU A 118 -9.88 29.47 -29.04
N GLU A 119 -10.03 28.84 -27.86
CA GLU A 119 -10.56 27.47 -27.69
C GLU A 119 -12.05 27.36 -28.04
N GLU A 120 -12.90 28.34 -27.68
CA GLU A 120 -14.30 28.39 -28.16
C GLU A 120 -14.40 28.45 -29.69
N GLY A 121 -13.34 28.86 -30.39
CA GLY A 121 -13.25 28.80 -31.85
C GLY A 121 -12.91 27.41 -32.40
N ASP A 122 -12.28 26.55 -31.59
CA ASP A 122 -11.82 25.19 -31.97
C ASP A 122 -12.77 24.08 -31.46
N ASP A 123 -13.62 24.39 -30.46
CA ASP A 123 -14.71 23.55 -29.96
C ASP A 123 -16.01 23.64 -30.79
N PHE A 124 -15.96 24.25 -31.99
CA PHE A 124 -16.95 23.92 -33.02
C PHE A 124 -16.69 22.48 -33.46
N GLU A 125 -17.28 21.54 -32.71
CA GLU A 125 -17.34 20.11 -32.96
C GLU A 125 -17.40 19.88 -34.47
N MET A 126 -16.26 19.50 -35.05
CA MET A 126 -16.22 18.93 -36.37
C MET A 126 -17.03 17.65 -36.27
N ASP A 127 -18.31 17.73 -36.65
CA ASP A 127 -19.27 16.64 -36.76
C ASP A 127 -18.67 15.48 -37.56
N GLY A 128 -17.87 14.68 -36.87
CA GLY A 128 -17.29 13.46 -37.38
C GLY A 128 -18.38 12.43 -37.41
N GLN A 129 -19.23 12.49 -38.45
CA GLN A 129 -20.28 11.53 -38.81
C GLN A 129 -20.71 10.65 -37.62
N GLU A 130 -21.71 11.12 -36.87
CA GLU A 130 -22.32 10.36 -35.78
C GLU A 130 -22.53 8.91 -36.23
N LEU A 131 -21.76 8.00 -35.62
CA LEU A 131 -21.88 6.57 -35.85
C LEU A 131 -23.33 6.18 -35.55
N SER A 132 -24.01 5.54 -36.48
CA SER A 132 -25.43 5.17 -36.33
C SER A 132 -25.63 4.40 -35.02
N LEU A 133 -26.80 4.55 -34.38
CA LEU A 133 -27.11 3.80 -33.15
C LEU A 133 -26.83 2.29 -33.30
N GLU A 134 -27.11 1.73 -34.49
CA GLU A 134 -26.83 0.33 -34.83
C GLU A 134 -25.32 0.00 -34.83
N GLU A 135 -24.50 0.92 -35.35
CA GLU A 135 -23.06 0.76 -35.41
C GLU A 135 -22.41 0.92 -34.02
N GLN A 136 -22.95 1.80 -33.17
CA GLN A 136 -22.54 1.94 -31.78
C GLN A 136 -22.84 0.68 -30.96
N GLU A 137 -24.04 0.11 -31.14
CA GLU A 137 -24.43 -1.16 -30.52
C GLU A 137 -23.52 -2.31 -30.99
N ALA A 138 -23.27 -2.41 -32.29
CA ALA A 138 -22.34 -3.39 -32.85
C ALA A 138 -20.91 -3.23 -32.29
N LEU A 139 -20.42 -2.00 -32.13
CA LEU A 139 -19.12 -1.70 -31.55
C LEU A 139 -19.07 -2.13 -30.07
N ALA A 140 -20.11 -1.84 -29.31
CA ALA A 140 -20.25 -2.27 -27.92
C ALA A 140 -20.26 -3.81 -27.81
N GLU A 141 -20.97 -4.51 -28.69
CA GLU A 141 -20.96 -5.97 -28.76
C GLU A 141 -19.57 -6.53 -29.08
N ILE A 142 -18.85 -5.94 -30.04
CA ILE A 142 -17.48 -6.32 -30.38
C ILE A 142 -16.55 -6.14 -29.18
N ARG A 143 -16.65 -5.00 -28.47
CA ARG A 143 -15.85 -4.72 -27.26
C ARG A 143 -16.15 -5.73 -26.15
N LYS A 144 -17.43 -6.03 -25.89
CA LYS A 144 -17.86 -7.06 -24.91
C LYS A 144 -17.33 -8.45 -25.30
N LYS A 145 -17.41 -8.83 -26.57
CA LYS A 145 -16.93 -10.13 -27.05
C LYS A 145 -15.40 -10.25 -26.96
N LYS A 146 -14.67 -9.16 -27.28
CA LYS A 146 -13.21 -9.09 -27.10
C LYS A 146 -12.81 -9.19 -25.63
N SER A 147 -13.50 -8.50 -24.72
CA SER A 147 -13.18 -8.55 -23.29
C SER A 147 -13.41 -9.94 -22.70
N LEU A 148 -14.52 -10.61 -23.06
CA LEU A 148 -14.78 -12.00 -22.67
C LEU A 148 -13.72 -12.97 -23.20
N LEU A 149 -13.27 -12.80 -24.45
CA LEU A 149 -12.22 -13.63 -25.03
C LEU A 149 -10.89 -13.46 -24.27
N ILE A 150 -10.52 -12.22 -23.96
CA ILE A 150 -9.32 -11.91 -23.17
C ILE A 150 -9.44 -12.50 -21.77
N GLN A 151 -10.57 -12.39 -21.09
CA GLN A 151 -10.80 -12.98 -19.78
C GLN A 151 -10.69 -14.52 -19.82
N GLN A 152 -11.31 -15.17 -20.81
CA GLN A 152 -11.18 -16.62 -20.99
C GLN A 152 -9.74 -17.05 -21.27
N HIS A 153 -9.01 -16.30 -22.08
CA HIS A 153 -7.59 -16.54 -22.35
C HIS A 153 -6.74 -16.32 -21.10
N ARG A 154 -7.01 -15.26 -20.33
CA ARG A 154 -6.39 -15.03 -19.02
C ARG A 154 -6.69 -16.21 -18.11
N MET A 155 -7.94 -16.64 -17.89
CA MET A 155 -8.27 -17.82 -17.06
C MET A 155 -7.55 -19.11 -17.51
N LYS A 156 -7.39 -19.32 -18.82
CA LYS A 156 -6.60 -20.45 -19.38
C LYS A 156 -5.11 -20.35 -19.09
N LYS A 157 -4.54 -19.14 -19.00
CA LYS A 157 -3.13 -18.87 -18.66
C LYS A 157 -2.90 -18.66 -17.15
N SER A 158 -3.89 -18.11 -16.45
CA SER A 158 -3.91 -17.67 -15.06
C SER A 158 -4.43 -18.75 -14.13
N THR A 159 -4.44 -20.00 -14.59
CA THR A 159 -4.15 -21.13 -13.70
C THR A 159 -2.67 -21.12 -13.24
N ALA A 160 -1.98 -19.99 -13.39
CA ALA A 160 -1.12 -19.21 -12.47
C ALA A 160 -0.11 -19.86 -11.50
N GLU A 161 -0.01 -21.17 -11.32
CA GLU A 161 1.13 -21.74 -10.57
C GLU A 161 1.62 -23.07 -11.19
N SER A 162 2.35 -22.93 -12.31
CA SER A 162 3.33 -23.93 -12.77
C SER A 162 2.80 -25.25 -13.35
N ARG A 163 1.64 -25.26 -14.03
CA ARG A 163 1.15 -26.45 -14.74
C ARG A 163 1.45 -26.34 -16.24
N PRO A 164 2.01 -27.38 -16.89
CA PRO A 164 2.20 -27.39 -18.34
C PRO A 164 0.85 -27.34 -19.06
N VAL A 165 0.80 -26.63 -20.19
CA VAL A 165 -0.39 -26.61 -21.07
C VAL A 165 -0.62 -28.03 -21.59
N VAL A 166 -1.74 -28.64 -21.19
CA VAL A 166 -2.08 -30.00 -21.60
C VAL A 166 -2.41 -30.02 -23.11
N PRO A 167 -1.79 -30.91 -23.92
CA PRO A 167 -2.14 -31.04 -25.32
C PRO A 167 -3.62 -31.37 -25.51
N ARG A 168 -4.25 -30.76 -26.52
CA ARG A 168 -5.69 -30.87 -26.83
C ARG A 168 -6.23 -32.31 -26.88
N LYS A 169 -5.38 -33.27 -27.22
CA LYS A 169 -5.72 -34.71 -27.34
C LYS A 169 -6.17 -35.34 -26.01
N PHE A 170 -5.72 -34.82 -24.87
CA PHE A 170 -5.92 -35.44 -23.56
C PHE A 170 -7.13 -34.88 -22.76
N ASP A 171 -8.13 -34.30 -23.45
CA ASP A 171 -9.37 -33.67 -22.94
C ASP A 171 -9.64 -33.80 -21.42
N THR A 172 -8.91 -33.03 -20.61
CA THR A 172 -9.00 -33.12 -19.13
C THR A 172 -10.34 -32.63 -18.61
N ASP A 173 -10.90 -31.64 -19.30
CA ASP A 173 -12.09 -30.92 -18.89
C ASP A 173 -13.37 -31.50 -19.54
N ARG A 174 -13.24 -32.60 -20.30
CA ARG A 174 -14.33 -33.26 -21.06
C ARG A 174 -15.12 -32.28 -21.94
N LYS A 175 -14.39 -31.35 -22.56
CA LYS A 175 -14.96 -30.24 -23.34
C LYS A 175 -15.25 -30.64 -24.79
N PHE A 176 -14.63 -31.69 -25.33
CA PHE A 176 -14.81 -32.11 -26.73
C PHE A 176 -15.98 -33.09 -26.90
N THR A 177 -17.18 -32.63 -26.54
CA THR A 177 -18.43 -33.38 -26.75
C THR A 177 -19.08 -32.99 -28.09
N THR A 178 -19.81 -33.94 -28.68
CA THR A 178 -20.59 -33.72 -29.91
C THR A 178 -21.64 -32.61 -29.73
N GLY A 179 -22.24 -32.53 -28.55
CA GLY A 179 -23.20 -31.48 -28.20
C GLY A 179 -22.59 -30.08 -28.16
N ARG A 180 -21.40 -29.92 -27.57
CA ARG A 180 -20.71 -28.61 -27.54
C ARG A 180 -20.24 -28.19 -28.94
N MET A 181 -19.68 -29.14 -29.69
CA MET A 181 -19.25 -28.90 -31.08
C MET A 181 -20.43 -28.41 -31.92
N GLY A 182 -21.60 -29.04 -31.80
CA GLY A 182 -22.81 -28.64 -32.51
C GLY A 182 -23.25 -27.21 -32.17
N ARG A 183 -23.27 -26.85 -30.88
CA ARG A 183 -23.62 -25.49 -30.43
C ARG A 183 -22.64 -24.43 -30.96
N GLN A 184 -21.34 -24.73 -30.98
CA GLN A 184 -20.33 -23.78 -31.47
C GLN A 184 -20.41 -23.57 -32.99
N LEU A 185 -20.62 -24.63 -33.76
CA LEU A 185 -20.79 -24.54 -35.21
C LEU A 185 -22.07 -23.81 -35.59
N SER A 186 -23.18 -24.10 -34.89
CA SER A 186 -24.44 -23.39 -35.07
C SER A 186 -24.32 -21.90 -34.72
N SER A 187 -23.61 -21.54 -33.65
CA SER A 187 -23.31 -20.14 -33.30
C SER A 187 -22.42 -19.43 -34.33
N LEU A 188 -21.68 -20.17 -35.14
CA LEU A 188 -20.89 -19.65 -36.26
C LEU A 188 -21.67 -19.66 -37.59
N GLY A 189 -22.92 -20.14 -37.60
CA GLY A 189 -23.75 -20.23 -38.80
C GLY A 189 -23.51 -21.48 -39.66
N LEU A 190 -22.82 -22.50 -39.16
CA LEU A 190 -22.53 -23.74 -39.90
C LEU A 190 -23.45 -24.89 -39.44
N ASP A 191 -23.97 -25.70 -40.38
CA ASP A 191 -24.80 -26.86 -40.05
C ASP A 191 -23.97 -28.00 -39.42
N PRO A 192 -24.25 -28.41 -38.17
CA PRO A 192 -23.50 -29.46 -37.48
C PRO A 192 -23.94 -30.89 -37.84
N SER A 193 -25.00 -31.08 -38.63
CA SER A 193 -25.65 -32.38 -38.85
C SER A 193 -24.69 -33.46 -39.39
N LEU A 194 -23.89 -33.14 -40.40
CA LEU A 194 -22.92 -34.05 -41.01
C LEU A 194 -21.76 -34.42 -40.07
N ALA A 195 -21.27 -33.45 -39.30
CA ALA A 195 -20.20 -33.64 -38.33
C ALA A 195 -20.65 -34.54 -37.16
N ILE A 196 -21.87 -34.34 -36.66
CA ILE A 196 -22.46 -35.15 -35.58
C ILE A 196 -22.68 -36.59 -36.06
N LYS A 197 -23.23 -36.79 -37.26
CA LYS A 197 -23.45 -38.13 -37.85
C LYS A 197 -22.13 -38.91 -37.95
N ARG A 198 -21.06 -38.28 -38.42
CA ARG A 198 -19.70 -38.87 -38.49
C ARG A 198 -19.11 -39.18 -37.12
N ALA A 199 -19.34 -38.33 -36.11
CA ALA A 199 -18.85 -38.58 -34.75
C ALA A 199 -19.61 -39.71 -34.06
N ARG A 200 -20.94 -39.79 -34.27
CA ARG A 200 -21.78 -40.89 -33.77
C ARG A 200 -21.50 -42.23 -34.44
N SER A 201 -21.18 -42.26 -35.74
CA SER A 201 -20.82 -43.52 -36.41
C SER A 201 -19.50 -44.10 -35.92
N LYS A 202 -18.58 -43.28 -35.38
CA LYS A 202 -17.32 -43.72 -34.78
C LYS A 202 -17.44 -44.20 -33.32
N SER A 203 -18.53 -43.92 -32.63
CA SER A 203 -18.74 -44.49 -31.29
C SER A 203 -19.09 -45.97 -31.41
N ARG A 204 -18.09 -46.84 -31.21
CA ARG A 204 -18.30 -48.29 -31.11
C ARG A 204 -19.28 -48.60 -29.96
N GLY A 205 -20.39 -49.22 -30.34
CA GLY A 205 -21.23 -50.17 -29.60
C GLY A 205 -21.39 -50.01 -28.10
N ARG A 206 -22.65 -49.84 -27.69
CA ARG A 206 -23.17 -50.22 -26.37
C ARG A 206 -22.46 -51.50 -25.89
N LYS A 207 -21.81 -51.45 -24.73
CA LYS A 207 -21.21 -52.64 -24.10
C LYS A 207 -22.29 -53.71 -24.03
N ARG A 208 -22.03 -54.90 -24.58
CA ARG A 208 -22.74 -56.11 -24.16
C ARG A 208 -22.42 -56.27 -22.67
N GLU A 209 -23.44 -56.14 -21.84
CA GLU A 209 -23.34 -56.51 -20.44
C GLU A 209 -22.91 -57.98 -20.40
N ARG A 210 -21.71 -58.19 -19.86
CA ARG A 210 -21.23 -59.53 -19.55
C ARG A 210 -21.85 -59.87 -18.21
N SER A 211 -22.85 -60.74 -18.24
CA SER A 211 -23.57 -61.24 -17.08
C SER A 211 -22.60 -61.81 -16.04
N VAL A 212 -22.57 -61.18 -14.87
CA VAL A 212 -22.23 -61.83 -13.60
C VAL A 212 -23.18 -61.22 -12.57
N ASP A 213 -24.38 -61.79 -12.46
CA ASP A 213 -24.87 -62.21 -11.15
C ASP A 213 -26.04 -63.19 -11.35
N LYS A 214 -25.73 -64.45 -11.04
CA LYS A 214 -26.69 -65.52 -10.83
C LYS A 214 -26.89 -65.59 -9.32
N ARG A 215 -28.10 -65.28 -8.86
CA ARG A 215 -28.79 -65.95 -7.74
C ARG A 215 -30.26 -65.54 -7.78
N GLU A 216 -31.08 -66.46 -8.25
CA GLU A 216 -32.49 -66.52 -7.94
C GLU A 216 -32.65 -66.75 -6.43
N GLY A 217 -33.61 -66.04 -5.85
CA GLY A 217 -34.03 -66.13 -4.46
C GLY A 217 -35.38 -65.41 -4.35
N ASP A 218 -36.42 -66.23 -4.50
CA ASP A 218 -37.85 -66.05 -4.27
C ASP A 218 -38.29 -64.94 -3.27
N GLY A 219 -39.39 -64.26 -3.63
CA GLY A 219 -40.41 -63.76 -2.70
C GLY A 219 -40.14 -62.47 -1.92
N GLY A 220 -40.92 -61.42 -2.22
CA GLY A 220 -41.31 -60.41 -1.22
C GLY A 220 -41.06 -58.96 -1.59
N ASP A 221 -42.13 -58.29 -2.02
CA ASP A 221 -42.53 -56.91 -1.71
C ASP A 221 -41.46 -56.01 -1.03
N ALA A 222 -40.87 -55.08 -1.79
CA ALA A 222 -40.08 -53.97 -1.24
C ALA A 222 -40.40 -52.69 -2.02
N MET A 223 -41.30 -51.92 -1.44
CA MET A 223 -41.76 -50.60 -1.90
C MET A 223 -40.62 -49.58 -1.98
N ASP A 224 -40.80 -48.67 -2.94
CA ASP A 224 -40.01 -47.48 -3.26
C ASP A 224 -39.72 -46.61 -2.02
N ILE A 225 -38.45 -46.53 -1.59
CA ILE A 225 -37.96 -45.48 -0.67
C ILE A 225 -36.60 -44.98 -1.18
N ASP A 226 -36.63 -43.69 -1.53
CA ASP A 226 -35.51 -42.82 -1.89
C ASP A 226 -34.38 -42.89 -0.86
N ASP A 227 -33.21 -43.39 -1.25
CA ASP A 227 -31.98 -43.18 -0.50
C ASP A 227 -30.78 -43.01 -1.45
N ASN A 228 -30.35 -41.76 -1.55
CA ASN A 228 -29.13 -41.28 -2.19
C ASN A 228 -27.88 -41.91 -1.56
N GLN A 229 -27.57 -43.19 -1.86
CA GLN A 229 -26.26 -43.76 -1.61
C GLN A 229 -25.41 -43.69 -2.89
N ALA A 230 -24.73 -42.56 -3.04
CA ALA A 230 -23.67 -42.36 -4.02
C ALA A 230 -22.63 -43.50 -3.91
N SER A 231 -22.67 -44.36 -4.92
CA SER A 231 -21.77 -45.47 -5.11
C SER A 231 -20.29 -45.07 -4.98
N LYS A 232 -19.59 -45.82 -4.13
CA LYS A 232 -18.20 -46.27 -4.30
C LYS A 232 -17.26 -45.23 -4.95
N LYS A 233 -16.75 -44.32 -4.09
CA LYS A 233 -15.51 -43.54 -4.23
C LYS A 233 -14.63 -44.01 -5.39
N LEU A 234 -14.75 -43.34 -6.53
CA LEU A 234 -13.75 -43.36 -7.59
C LEU A 234 -12.40 -42.94 -6.97
N ARG A 235 -11.52 -43.94 -6.83
CA ARG A 235 -10.11 -43.80 -6.49
C ARG A 235 -9.41 -42.99 -7.59
N LEU A 236 -9.25 -41.69 -7.40
CA LEU A 236 -8.33 -40.86 -8.17
C LEU A 236 -7.66 -39.83 -7.23
N ARG A 237 -6.66 -40.27 -6.47
CA ARG A 237 -5.57 -39.41 -5.94
C ARG A 237 -4.27 -40.21 -5.88
N SER A 238 -3.64 -40.32 -7.04
CA SER A 238 -2.27 -40.79 -7.22
C SER A 238 -1.30 -39.64 -6.96
N THR A 239 -0.79 -39.52 -5.74
CA THR A 239 0.56 -39.01 -5.44
C THR A 239 0.78 -39.00 -3.93
N SER A 240 1.65 -39.92 -3.47
CA SER A 240 2.42 -39.85 -2.22
C SER A 240 1.68 -39.51 -0.91
N ARG A 241 1.03 -40.50 -0.29
CA ARG A 241 0.96 -40.58 1.18
C ARG A 241 1.05 -42.04 1.63
N SER A 242 2.27 -42.47 1.91
CA SER A 242 2.56 -43.75 2.56
C SER A 242 1.88 -43.81 3.93
N ARG A 243 0.94 -44.74 4.08
CA ARG A 243 0.56 -45.48 5.30
C ARG A 243 0.09 -44.75 6.58
N SER A 244 0.12 -43.42 6.71
CA SER A 244 -0.28 -42.74 7.97
C SER A 244 -1.65 -42.03 7.96
N GLN A 245 -2.52 -42.33 6.99
CA GLN A 245 -3.88 -41.77 6.89
C GLN A 245 -4.96 -42.84 7.10
N SER A 246 -4.74 -43.79 8.02
CA SER A 246 -5.83 -44.69 8.43
C SER A 246 -6.87 -43.99 9.31
N ARG A 247 -6.54 -42.82 9.89
CA ARG A 247 -7.44 -42.09 10.80
C ARG A 247 -7.59 -40.62 10.43
N PRO A 248 -8.82 -40.08 10.41
CA PRO A 248 -9.03 -38.66 10.21
C PRO A 248 -8.42 -37.85 11.37
N PRO A 249 -7.89 -36.65 11.11
CA PRO A 249 -7.19 -35.83 12.11
C PRO A 249 -8.06 -35.36 13.29
N GLY A 250 -9.37 -35.59 13.27
CA GLY A 250 -10.30 -35.26 14.35
C GLY A 250 -10.63 -36.41 15.30
N GLU A 251 -10.17 -37.63 15.03
CA GLU A 251 -10.40 -38.80 15.90
C GLU A 251 -9.48 -38.74 17.12
N VAL A 252 -10.04 -38.84 18.33
CA VAL A 252 -9.27 -38.82 19.58
C VAL A 252 -8.49 -40.12 19.70
N ILE A 253 -7.18 -40.02 19.94
CA ILE A 253 -6.35 -41.20 20.19
C ILE A 253 -6.34 -41.46 21.69
N PRO A 254 -6.57 -42.71 22.14
CA PRO A 254 -6.39 -43.07 23.55
C PRO A 254 -4.97 -42.70 24.01
N GLY A 255 -4.87 -41.86 25.06
CA GLY A 255 -3.59 -41.33 25.58
C GLY A 255 -3.25 -39.89 25.20
N GLU A 256 -4.03 -39.25 24.33
CA GLU A 256 -3.80 -37.86 23.87
C GLU A 256 -4.29 -36.78 24.85
N GLY A 257 -4.93 -37.17 25.96
CA GLY A 257 -5.40 -36.25 27.01
C GLY A 257 -6.61 -35.39 26.64
N LEU A 258 -7.23 -35.63 25.48
CA LEU A 258 -8.44 -34.95 25.01
C LEU A 258 -9.65 -35.87 25.18
N LYS A 259 -10.77 -35.33 25.69
CA LYS A 259 -11.96 -36.14 25.99
C LYS A 259 -12.76 -36.51 24.74
N ASP A 260 -13.04 -35.50 23.89
CA ASP A 260 -13.94 -35.63 22.74
C ASP A 260 -13.30 -35.16 21.43
N SER A 261 -13.80 -35.68 20.31
CA SER A 261 -13.39 -35.24 18.96
C SER A 261 -13.60 -33.73 18.75
N ALA A 262 -14.67 -33.19 19.34
CA ALA A 262 -14.94 -31.75 19.34
C ALA A 262 -13.85 -30.93 20.06
N GLN A 263 -13.32 -31.44 21.17
CA GLN A 263 -12.21 -30.79 21.88
C GLN A 263 -10.92 -30.85 21.05
N LYS A 264 -10.64 -31.99 20.41
CA LYS A 264 -9.49 -32.13 19.50
C LYS A 264 -9.56 -31.17 18.32
N ILE A 265 -10.72 -31.01 17.70
CA ILE A 265 -10.93 -30.05 16.62
C ILE A 265 -10.73 -28.61 17.11
N LYS A 266 -11.21 -28.28 18.33
CA LYS A 266 -10.96 -26.97 18.96
C LYS A 266 -9.47 -26.74 19.21
N ALA A 267 -8.75 -27.73 19.73
CA ALA A 267 -7.31 -27.66 19.95
C ALA A 267 -6.53 -27.43 18.65
N ILE A 268 -6.86 -28.16 17.58
CA ILE A 268 -6.27 -27.96 16.24
C ILE A 268 -6.54 -26.54 15.72
N LYS A 269 -7.76 -26.02 15.91
CA LYS A 269 -8.10 -24.63 15.53
C LYS A 269 -7.27 -23.62 16.32
N LEU A 270 -7.08 -23.81 17.63
CA LEU A 270 -6.25 -22.95 18.46
C LEU A 270 -4.77 -22.99 18.04
N ALA A 271 -4.23 -24.18 17.76
CA ALA A 271 -2.87 -24.36 17.26
C ALA A 271 -2.66 -23.66 15.90
N LYS A 272 -3.63 -23.75 14.98
CA LYS A 272 -3.56 -23.00 13.71
C LYS A 272 -3.61 -21.48 13.92
N LYS A 273 -4.41 -21.01 14.88
CA LYS A 273 -4.49 -19.57 15.22
C LYS A 273 -3.18 -19.05 15.82
N SER A 274 -2.51 -19.82 16.69
CA SER A 274 -1.23 -19.37 17.30
C SER A 274 -0.11 -19.21 16.26
N VAL A 275 -0.11 -20.02 15.21
CA VAL A 275 0.88 -19.96 14.12
C VAL A 275 0.74 -18.69 13.26
N LEU A 276 -0.45 -18.06 13.21
CA LEU A 276 -0.69 -16.88 12.35
C LEU A 276 0.27 -15.72 12.63
N LYS A 277 0.57 -15.42 13.90
CA LYS A 277 1.49 -14.34 14.28
C LYS A 277 2.90 -14.58 13.72
N ARG A 278 3.35 -15.83 13.75
CA ARG A 278 4.65 -16.25 13.23
C ARG A 278 4.70 -16.20 11.70
N ASN A 279 3.63 -16.62 11.05
CA ASN A 279 3.51 -16.58 9.59
C ASN A 279 3.41 -15.14 9.06
N LYS A 280 2.79 -14.22 9.81
CA LYS A 280 2.78 -12.78 9.48
C LYS A 280 4.21 -12.22 9.40
N ASN A 281 5.11 -12.71 10.26
CA ASN A 281 6.53 -12.37 10.25
C ASN A 281 7.36 -13.25 9.29
N ALA A 282 6.71 -14.01 8.40
CA ALA A 282 7.33 -14.89 7.40
C ALA A 282 8.38 -15.88 7.95
N ARG A 283 8.26 -16.32 9.21
CA ARG A 283 9.25 -17.25 9.79
C ARG A 283 9.12 -18.65 9.21
N ARG A 284 10.23 -19.36 9.06
CA ARG A 284 10.27 -20.71 8.48
C ARG A 284 9.58 -21.77 9.35
N GLY A 285 9.83 -21.74 10.66
CA GLY A 285 9.27 -22.68 11.64
C GLY A 285 9.15 -22.07 13.02
N GLU A 286 8.61 -22.82 13.99
CA GLU A 286 8.65 -22.43 15.41
C GLU A 286 10.09 -22.32 15.96
N ALA A 287 11.00 -23.12 15.38
CA ALA A 287 12.42 -23.10 15.68
C ALA A 287 13.14 -21.87 15.10
N ASP A 288 12.49 -21.14 14.19
CA ASP A 288 13.08 -19.95 13.58
C ASP A 288 12.94 -18.75 14.51
N ARG A 289 13.99 -18.54 15.31
CA ARG A 289 14.11 -17.46 16.30
C ARG A 289 15.32 -16.57 16.03
N VAL A 290 15.80 -16.53 14.80
CA VAL A 290 16.97 -15.72 14.41
C VAL A 290 16.62 -14.24 14.52
N ILE A 291 17.46 -13.47 15.21
CA ILE A 291 17.33 -12.02 15.35
C ILE A 291 18.33 -11.37 14.38
N PRO A 292 17.88 -10.73 13.29
CA PRO A 292 18.79 -10.07 12.37
C PRO A 292 19.37 -8.80 12.98
N THR A 293 20.65 -8.53 12.72
CA THR A 293 21.31 -7.29 13.13
C THR A 293 20.93 -6.16 12.18
N LEU A 294 19.87 -5.41 12.48
CA LEU A 294 19.35 -4.34 11.62
C LEU A 294 20.36 -3.18 11.42
N LYS A 295 21.18 -2.91 12.44
CA LYS A 295 22.19 -1.84 12.41
C LYS A 295 23.59 -2.41 12.67
N PRO A 296 24.23 -3.05 11.67
CA PRO A 296 25.54 -3.63 11.90
C PRO A 296 26.61 -2.52 12.02
N LYS A 297 27.47 -2.63 13.02
CA LYS A 297 28.46 -1.60 13.39
C LYS A 297 29.34 -1.17 12.21
N HIS A 298 29.78 -2.11 11.38
CA HIS A 298 30.68 -1.83 10.25
C HIS A 298 30.02 -1.03 9.10
N LEU A 299 28.69 -0.83 9.12
CA LEU A 299 27.98 0.10 8.23
C LEU A 299 27.87 1.50 8.83
N PHE A 300 27.61 1.58 10.13
CA PHE A 300 27.18 2.82 10.80
C PHE A 300 28.28 3.48 11.66
N SER A 301 29.45 2.86 11.77
CA SER A 301 30.55 3.33 12.61
C SER A 301 31.83 3.50 11.80
N GLY A 302 32.49 4.65 11.98
CA GLY A 302 33.71 5.02 11.27
C GLY A 302 33.45 5.99 10.11
N LYS A 303 34.50 6.73 9.72
CA LYS A 303 34.51 7.59 8.53
C LYS A 303 35.55 7.06 7.55
N ARG A 304 35.32 7.20 6.25
CA ARG A 304 36.30 6.85 5.22
C ARG A 304 37.40 7.91 5.21
N SER A 305 38.63 7.53 5.54
CA SER A 305 39.82 8.37 5.38
C SER A 305 40.45 8.15 4.00
N ILE A 306 41.43 8.99 3.66
CA ILE A 306 42.23 8.83 2.46
C ILE A 306 43.20 7.64 2.66
N GLY A 307 43.12 6.63 1.78
CA GLY A 307 43.89 5.38 1.90
C GLY A 307 43.04 4.11 1.76
N LYS A 308 43.38 3.05 2.52
CA LYS A 308 42.72 1.74 2.46
C LYS A 308 41.26 1.82 2.92
N THR A 309 40.36 1.33 2.08
CA THR A 309 38.92 1.23 2.37
C THR A 309 38.55 -0.14 2.96
N GLN A 310 37.48 -0.19 3.77
CA GLN A 310 36.97 -1.43 4.37
C GLN A 310 36.19 -2.31 3.40
N ARG A 311 35.72 -1.74 2.29
CA ARG A 311 34.95 -2.44 1.26
C ARG A 311 35.43 -2.03 -0.12
N ARG A 312 35.41 -3.00 -1.03
CA ARG A 312 35.74 -2.83 -2.45
C ARG A 312 34.74 -1.90 -3.13
#